data_AF-A0A426W792-F1
#
_entry.id   AF-A0A426W792-F1
#
_cell.length_a   1.000
_cell.length_b   1.000
_cell.length_c   1.000
_cell.angle_alpha   90.00
_cell.angle_beta   90.00
_cell.angle_gamma   90.00
#
_symmetry.space_group_name_H-M   'P 1'
#
loop_
_entity.id
_entity.type
_entity.pdbx_description
1 polymer ?
#
loop_
_entity_poly.entity_id
_entity_poly.type
_entity_poly.pdbx_seq_one_letter_code
_entity_poly.pdbx_strand_id
1 'polypeptide(L)'
;MNPSFFRSTQLILLMLAAFLLFEPAFANKFETIGSGVAGSSRIKAEYMVIIGYVSGGVLLFTSLLSFLMANTNAQNLNYALWKQSSGMLLFMGLVILGFAFFA
;
A
#
# COMPACT_ATOMS: atom_id res chain seq x y z
N MET A 1 29.22 11.58 1.54
CA MET A 1 27.98 10.78 1.69
C MET A 1 26.81 11.77 1.66
N ASN A 2 25.88 11.64 0.71
CA ASN A 2 24.84 12.66 0.47
C ASN A 2 23.77 12.58 1.59
N PRO A 3 23.49 13.65 2.35
CA PRO A 3 22.56 13.61 3.49
C PRO A 3 21.12 13.27 3.12
N SER A 4 20.74 13.41 1.84
CA SER A 4 19.43 12.99 1.32
C SER A 4 19.25 11.47 1.27
N PHE A 5 20.33 10.73 0.99
CA PHE A 5 20.31 9.26 0.94
C PHE A 5 20.08 8.66 2.33
N PHE A 6 20.68 9.25 3.37
CA PHE A 6 20.53 8.77 4.74
C PHE A 6 19.08 8.88 5.25
N ARG A 7 18.39 9.98 4.90
CA ARG A 7 16.97 10.19 5.28
C ARG A 7 16.03 9.23 4.56
N SER A 8 16.25 8.96 3.28
CA SER A 8 15.42 8.01 2.53
C SER A 8 15.62 6.57 3.02
N THR A 9 16.85 6.16 3.35
CA THR A 9 17.10 4.83 3.94
C THR A 9 16.42 4.69 5.31
N GLN A 10 16.44 5.73 6.15
CA GLN A 10 15.75 5.72 7.43
C GLN A 10 14.23 5.58 7.30
N LEU A 11 13.63 6.26 6.32
CA LEU A 11 12.19 6.13 6.04
C LEU A 11 11.82 4.73 5.55
N ILE A 12 12.65 4.13 4.69
CA ILE A 12 12.45 2.75 4.20
C ILE A 12 12.54 1.74 5.36
N LEU A 13 13.53 1.89 6.23
CA LEU A 13 13.70 1.04 7.41
C LEU A 13 12.55 1.20 8.41
N LEU A 14 12.04 2.43 8.57
CA LEU A 14 10.90 2.70 9.43
C LEU A 14 9.61 2.07 8.88
N MET A 15 9.39 2.14 7.56
CA MET A 15 8.26 1.45 6.91
C MET A 15 8.38 -0.08 7.05
N LEU A 16 9.57 -0.64 6.88
CA LEU A 16 9.81 -2.08 7.04
C LEU A 16 9.56 -2.52 8.49
N ALA A 17 10.03 -1.74 9.47
CA ALA A 17 9.78 -1.99 10.89
C ALA A 17 8.29 -1.90 11.23
N ALA A 18 7.57 -0.93 10.69
CA ALA A 18 6.12 -0.85 10.85
C ALA A 18 5.43 -2.10 10.27
N PHE A 19 5.86 -2.58 9.10
CA PHE A 19 5.30 -3.78 8.46
C PHE A 19 5.51 -5.05 9.29
N LEU A 20 6.69 -5.23 9.89
CA LEU A 20 7.02 -6.37 10.74
C LEU A 20 6.20 -6.40 12.04
N LEU A 21 5.78 -5.23 12.56
CA LEU A 21 4.95 -5.16 13.76
C LEU A 21 3.47 -5.52 13.52
N PHE A 22 3.02 -5.62 12.26
CA PHE A 22 1.66 -6.07 11.91
C PHE A 22 1.50 -7.60 11.87
N GLU A 23 2.60 -8.36 11.81
CA GLU A 23 2.60 -9.83 11.73
C GLU A 23 1.79 -10.56 12.84
N PRO A 24 1.85 -10.18 14.13
CA PRO A 24 1.10 -10.87 15.19
C PRO A 24 -0.43 -10.70 15.08
N ALA A 25 -0.92 -9.69 14.36
CA ALA A 25 -2.36 -9.48 14.17
C ALA A 25 -2.99 -10.51 13.20
N PHE A 26 -2.19 -11.13 12.34
CA PHE A 26 -2.66 -12.12 11.36
C PHE A 26 -2.71 -13.55 11.92
N ALA A 27 -1.88 -13.87 12.91
CA ALA A 27 -1.80 -15.22 13.50
C ALA A 27 -3.06 -15.60 14.30
N ASN A 28 -3.68 -14.63 14.99
CA ASN A 28 -4.82 -14.88 15.88
C ASN A 28 -6.16 -15.16 15.16
N LYS A 29 -6.24 -15.00 13.83
CA LYS A 29 -7.49 -15.29 13.09
C LYS A 29 -7.69 -16.76 12.73
N PHE A 30 -6.64 -17.59 12.82
CA PHE A 30 -6.72 -18.98 12.41
C PHE A 30 -7.38 -19.91 13.45
N GLU A 31 -7.49 -19.49 14.72
CA GLU A 31 -8.14 -20.30 15.77
C GLU A 31 -9.68 -20.32 15.67
N THR A 32 -10.32 -19.34 15.01
CA THR A 32 -11.81 -19.26 14.93
C THR A 32 -12.41 -20.00 13.72
N ILE A 33 -11.63 -20.84 13.01
CA ILE A 33 -12.04 -21.51 11.76
C ILE A 33 -12.73 -22.86 12.06
N GLY A 34 -13.81 -22.83 12.83
CA GLY A 34 -14.59 -24.03 13.14
C GLY A 34 -15.72 -24.37 12.16
N SER A 35 -15.97 -23.54 11.12
CA SER A 35 -17.29 -23.50 10.44
C SER A 35 -17.33 -23.90 8.95
N GLY A 36 -16.31 -24.55 8.40
CA GLY A 36 -16.35 -25.08 7.02
C GLY A 36 -16.41 -23.98 5.93
N VAL A 37 -17.33 -24.11 4.96
CA VAL A 37 -17.41 -23.23 3.75
C VAL A 37 -17.63 -21.76 4.10
N ALA A 38 -18.44 -21.46 5.13
CA ALA A 38 -18.69 -20.10 5.59
C ALA A 38 -17.44 -19.46 6.24
N GLY A 39 -16.59 -20.26 6.89
CA GLY A 39 -15.30 -19.81 7.39
C GLY A 39 -14.33 -19.48 6.24
N SER A 40 -14.29 -20.33 5.21
CA SER A 40 -13.45 -20.12 4.02
C SER A 40 -13.82 -18.87 3.23
N SER A 41 -15.11 -18.61 3.01
CA SER A 41 -15.56 -17.39 2.31
C SER A 41 -15.28 -16.12 3.11
N ARG A 42 -15.49 -16.15 4.44
CA ARG A 42 -15.17 -15.02 5.32
C ARG A 42 -13.68 -14.66 5.29
N ILE A 43 -12.81 -15.67 5.37
CA ILE A 43 -11.35 -15.48 5.31
C ILE A 43 -10.94 -14.85 3.98
N LYS A 44 -11.47 -15.36 2.85
CA LYS A 44 -11.17 -14.79 1.52
C LYS A 44 -11.59 -13.32 1.42
N ALA A 45 -12.76 -12.96 1.92
CA ALA A 45 -13.23 -11.58 1.93
C ALA A 45 -12.31 -10.68 2.77
N GLU A 46 -11.96 -11.11 3.98
CA GLU A 46 -11.03 -10.36 4.84
C GLU A 46 -9.66 -10.16 4.19
N TYR A 47 -9.11 -11.19 3.54
CA TYR A 47 -7.85 -11.06 2.80
C TYR A 47 -7.98 -10.09 1.62
N MET A 48 -9.13 -10.09 0.92
CA MET A 48 -9.37 -9.19 -0.20
C MET A 48 -9.43 -7.73 0.25
N VAL A 49 -10.05 -7.47 1.42
CA VAL A 49 -10.05 -6.15 2.08
C VAL A 49 -8.63 -5.72 2.44
N ILE A 50 -7.84 -6.60 3.04
CA ILE A 50 -6.43 -6.31 3.40
C ILE A 50 -5.59 -6.01 2.16
N ILE A 51 -5.72 -6.81 1.10
CA ILE A 51 -5.03 -6.58 -0.18
C ILE A 51 -5.44 -5.22 -0.76
N GLY A 52 -6.73 -4.87 -0.69
CA GLY A 52 -7.24 -3.57 -1.11
C GLY A 52 -6.59 -2.41 -0.34
N TYR A 53 -6.52 -2.49 1.00
CA TYR A 53 -5.86 -1.48 1.81
C TYR A 53 -4.36 -1.34 1.50
N VAL A 54 -3.64 -2.46 1.37
CA VAL A 54 -2.20 -2.44 1.09
C VAL A 54 -1.92 -1.90 -0.32
N SER A 55 -2.59 -2.44 -1.34
CA SER A 55 -2.37 -2.02 -2.73
C SER A 55 -2.81 -0.58 -2.98
N GLY A 56 -3.97 -0.16 -2.43
CA GLY A 56 -4.43 1.23 -2.49
C GLY A 56 -3.49 2.18 -1.77
N GLY A 57 -3.00 1.80 -0.59
CA GLY A 57 -2.00 2.59 0.16
C GLY A 57 -0.68 2.76 -0.60
N VAL A 58 -0.17 1.69 -1.23
CA VAL A 58 1.03 1.76 -2.08
C VAL A 58 0.80 2.73 -3.24
N LEU A 59 -0.34 2.66 -3.93
CA LEU A 59 -0.65 3.56 -5.05
C LEU A 59 -0.77 5.03 -4.64
N LEU A 60 -1.35 5.32 -3.47
CA LEU A 60 -1.37 6.69 -2.95
C LEU A 60 0.03 7.17 -2.58
N PHE A 61 0.84 6.30 -1.99
CA PHE A 61 2.22 6.63 -1.66
C PHE A 61 3.05 6.91 -2.91
N THR A 62 2.94 6.07 -3.95
CA THR A 62 3.63 6.29 -5.22
C THR A 62 3.11 7.50 -5.97
N SER A 63 1.81 7.80 -5.89
CA SER A 63 1.24 9.05 -6.41
C SER A 63 1.88 10.29 -5.77
N LEU A 64 2.02 10.28 -4.45
CA LEU A 64 2.65 11.37 -3.69
C LEU A 64 4.14 11.50 -4.07
N LEU A 65 4.85 10.37 -4.15
CA LEU A 65 6.26 10.33 -4.54
C LEU A 65 6.45 10.84 -5.97
N SER A 66 5.57 10.45 -6.90
CA SER A 66 5.56 10.91 -8.30
C SER A 66 5.36 12.42 -8.39
N PHE A 67 4.55 13.00 -7.49
CA PHE A 67 4.33 14.45 -7.40
C PHE A 67 5.50 15.21 -6.78
N LEU A 68 5.95 14.78 -5.58
CA LEU A 68 6.97 15.49 -4.81
C LEU A 68 8.38 15.41 -5.43
N MET A 69 8.67 14.31 -6.12
CA MET A 69 9.98 14.03 -6.69
C MET A 69 9.92 13.96 -8.22
N ALA A 70 9.16 14.88 -8.82
CA ALA A 70 8.84 14.91 -10.25
C ALA A 70 10.02 14.55 -11.17
N ASN A 71 11.18 15.18 -10.97
CA ASN A 71 12.37 15.07 -11.83
C ASN A 71 13.42 14.03 -11.40
N THR A 72 13.22 13.35 -10.27
CA THR A 72 14.22 12.43 -9.70
C THR A 72 13.66 11.06 -9.34
N ASN A 73 12.34 10.90 -9.41
CA ASN A 73 11.67 9.65 -9.11
C ASN A 73 11.66 8.73 -10.33
N ALA A 74 12.18 7.52 -10.16
CA ALA A 74 12.17 6.47 -11.17
C ALA A 74 10.74 6.02 -11.60
N GLN A 75 9.72 6.32 -10.80
CA GLN A 75 8.31 6.08 -11.16
C GLN A 75 7.83 7.01 -12.27
N ASN A 76 8.48 8.16 -12.47
CA ASN A 76 8.19 9.08 -13.55
C ASN A 76 9.07 8.75 -14.76
N LEU A 77 8.57 7.85 -15.62
CA LEU A 77 9.20 7.53 -16.90
C LEU A 77 9.33 8.75 -17.82
N ASN A 78 8.43 9.73 -17.68
CA ASN A 78 8.47 10.98 -18.40
C ASN A 78 8.22 12.17 -17.46
N TYR A 79 9.25 13.01 -17.30
CA TYR A 79 9.21 14.21 -16.46
C TYR A 79 8.27 15.31 -16.96
N ALA A 80 7.76 15.23 -18.20
CA ALA A 80 6.73 16.16 -18.68
C ALA A 80 5.31 15.73 -18.27
N LEU A 81 5.09 14.43 -18.01
CA LEU A 81 3.76 13.85 -17.78
C LEU A 81 3.51 13.48 -16.30
N TRP A 82 4.43 13.80 -15.40
CA TRP A 82 4.36 13.45 -13.97
C TRP A 82 3.04 13.81 -13.28
N LYS A 83 2.39 14.93 -13.67
CA LYS A 83 1.10 15.33 -13.12
C LYS A 83 -0.02 14.35 -13.47
N GLN A 84 -0.05 13.89 -14.72
CA GLN A 84 -1.05 12.95 -15.21
C GLN A 84 -0.81 11.56 -14.63
N SER A 85 0.45 11.12 -14.56
CA SER A 85 0.82 9.85 -13.93
C SER A 85 0.50 9.83 -12.43
N SER A 86 0.87 10.88 -11.68
CA SER A 86 0.52 11.03 -10.27
C SER A 86 -1.00 11.06 -10.07
N GLY A 87 -1.74 11.78 -10.92
CA GLY A 87 -3.20 11.83 -10.86
C GLY A 87 -3.85 10.46 -11.12
N MET A 88 -3.34 9.68 -12.06
CA MET A 88 -3.86 8.33 -12.33
C MET A 88 -3.60 7.38 -11.15
N LEU A 89 -2.40 7.43 -10.57
CA LEU A 89 -2.05 6.64 -9.39
C LEU A 89 -2.91 7.03 -8.18
N LEU A 90 -3.18 8.33 -8.00
CA LEU A 90 -4.08 8.83 -6.96
C LEU A 90 -5.49 8.28 -7.14
N PHE A 91 -6.03 8.40 -8.36
CA PHE A 91 -7.37 7.94 -8.68
C PHE A 91 -7.52 6.44 -8.45
N MET A 92 -6.60 5.63 -8.98
CA MET A 92 -6.63 4.18 -8.78
C MET A 92 -6.50 3.80 -7.31
N GLY A 93 -5.61 4.47 -6.57
CA GLY A 93 -5.45 4.26 -5.13
C GLY A 93 -6.73 4.56 -4.35
N LEU A 94 -7.39 5.69 -4.63
CA LEU A 94 -8.65 6.05 -3.99
C LEU A 94 -9.79 5.09 -4.33
N VAL A 95 -9.89 4.65 -5.59
CA VAL A 95 -10.90 3.68 -6.02
C VAL A 95 -10.72 2.35 -5.28
N ILE A 96 -9.50 1.83 -5.23
CA ILE A 96 -9.21 0.55 -4.56
C ILE A 96 -9.42 0.65 -3.05
N LEU A 97 -9.02 1.75 -2.41
CA LEU A 97 -9.32 1.99 -1.00
C LEU A 97 -10.82 2.12 -0.73
N GLY A 98 -11.55 2.80 -1.63
CA GLY A 98 -13.01 2.87 -1.56
C GLY A 98 -13.64 1.48 -1.61
N PHE A 99 -13.22 0.63 -2.54
CA PHE A 99 -13.67 -0.76 -2.60
C PHE A 99 -13.33 -1.53 -1.33
N ALA A 100 -12.12 -1.39 -0.79
CA ALA A 100 -11.71 -2.07 0.45
C ALA A 100 -12.50 -1.59 1.68
N PHE A 101 -12.93 -0.33 1.69
CA PHE A 101 -13.71 0.26 2.79
C PHE A 101 -15.18 -0.20 2.79
N PHE A 102 -15.75 -0.46 1.61
CA PHE A 102 -17.15 -0.89 1.46
C PHE A 102 -17.34 -2.40 1.23
N ALA A 103 -16.24 -3.18 1.16
CA ALA A 103 -16.25 -4.64 1.00
C ALA A 103 -16.38 -5.36 2.36
#